data_AF-A0A4Y4M775-F1
#
_entry.id   AF-A0A4Y4M775-F1
#
_cell.length_a   1.000
_cell.length_b   1.000
_cell.length_c   1.000
_cell.angle_alpha   90.00
_cell.angle_beta   90.00
_cell.angle_gamma   90.00
#
_symmetry.space_group_name_H-M   'P 1'
#
loop_
_entity.id
_entity.type
_entity.pdbx_description
1 polymer ?
#
loop_
_entity_poly.entity_id
_entity_poly.type
_entity_poly.pdbx_seq_one_letter_code
_entity_poly.pdbx_strand_id
1 'polypeptide(L)'
;MATRITITDSGQTQTLNSPLAPDTPDNSLQRITDVYFAKKVTTDNGTRVNFTKIDSAHVQQDHQNQDIPYDSILGKTVYLVIETSNMTDLDIDVVIRPSASTMTENTDTLQLMRFISPDRYEAQRLFTVRVGNFDALNNRDGSHAHYSNLQSDHINKAIIKLQLRPDGRATFDEWSQRLGDGNINLEVVVERTDNNPCAYGEGQEEVNGAGIFLNDTTRFRVVNKNIYTIHHGSNVYNTLPLNNAGGRRRIQKVVNRHSTEAVYFYYDQNDNEHRICSRIKETVTRKRRVNTIPPVAQRGTLLETIDFTANRAAGEQIDAHQLLVYSNGTLGDGATDKWYANQQDNVELVNMDILQNTGVGSQIFEAFNYNRDGVIIRYGFQHTRRRSIQPDLFSGFLGALAQFRQEGHEHYIVSQGFSYADASCYPSAEHVNGEAGDLNLLTTQQDGVNTILTAANFDYDNQVILRNILYDFGFILGRSEDFSNTSNTSTADNATTRLPHTTHTATPRHNNHLHIHGFNQISDIYA
;
A
#
# COMPACT_ATOMS: atom_id res chain seq x y z
N MET A 1 -30.90 -42.80 -5.27
CA MET A 1 -29.66 -43.21 -5.95
C MET A 1 -28.93 -41.95 -6.35
N ALA A 2 -27.82 -41.63 -5.69
CA ALA A 2 -27.02 -40.44 -5.99
C ALA A 2 -26.08 -40.72 -7.15
N THR A 3 -26.11 -39.88 -8.17
CA THR A 3 -25.22 -39.96 -9.33
C THR A 3 -23.83 -39.52 -8.90
N ARG A 4 -22.88 -40.46 -8.94
CA ARG A 4 -21.46 -40.25 -8.63
C ARG A 4 -20.81 -39.56 -9.83
N ILE A 5 -20.24 -38.37 -9.66
CA ILE A 5 -19.40 -37.73 -10.68
C ILE A 5 -17.96 -37.76 -10.20
N THR A 6 -17.07 -38.28 -11.06
CA THR A 6 -15.62 -38.32 -10.88
C THR A 6 -15.01 -37.11 -11.60
N ILE A 7 -14.03 -36.45 -10.97
CA ILE A 7 -13.35 -35.26 -11.48
C ILE A 7 -12.11 -35.65 -12.32
N THR A 8 -11.91 -34.99 -13.46
CA THR A 8 -10.61 -34.89 -14.15
C THR A 8 -10.26 -33.44 -14.49
N ASP A 9 -8.96 -33.18 -14.53
CA ASP A 9 -8.22 -31.90 -14.48
C ASP A 9 -8.34 -30.97 -15.71
N SER A 10 -9.52 -30.81 -16.32
CA SER A 10 -9.63 -30.05 -17.58
C SER A 10 -10.70 -28.95 -17.62
N GLY A 11 -11.05 -28.39 -16.46
CA GLY A 11 -11.87 -27.17 -16.40
C GLY A 11 -13.34 -27.38 -16.79
N GLN A 12 -14.16 -27.70 -15.80
CA GLN A 12 -15.61 -27.48 -15.84
C GLN A 12 -16.11 -27.10 -14.44
N THR A 13 -17.18 -26.30 -14.42
CA THR A 13 -17.95 -25.81 -13.28
C THR A 13 -18.15 -26.89 -12.19
N GLN A 14 -17.68 -26.62 -10.97
CA GLN A 14 -17.99 -27.44 -9.80
C GLN A 14 -19.39 -27.08 -9.32
N THR A 15 -20.31 -28.05 -9.33
CA THR A 15 -21.65 -27.91 -8.76
C THR A 15 -21.71 -28.78 -7.52
N LEU A 16 -21.85 -28.15 -6.35
CA LEU A 16 -22.12 -28.84 -5.08
C LEU A 16 -23.61 -29.20 -5.01
N ASN A 17 -23.97 -30.23 -4.24
CA ASN A 17 -25.34 -30.73 -4.19
C ASN A 17 -26.30 -29.67 -3.60
N SER A 18 -27.50 -29.56 -4.16
CA SER A 18 -28.58 -28.72 -3.61
C SER A 18 -29.20 -29.38 -2.37
N PRO A 19 -29.64 -28.60 -1.37
CA PRO A 19 -30.15 -29.15 -0.11
C PRO A 19 -31.42 -30.01 -0.28
N LEU A 20 -31.47 -31.15 0.41
CA LEU A 20 -32.66 -32.01 0.56
C LEU A 20 -33.34 -31.78 1.92
N ALA A 21 -34.68 -31.83 1.93
CA ALA A 21 -35.57 -31.51 3.06
C ALA A 21 -35.62 -32.63 4.17
N PRO A 22 -36.23 -32.43 5.36
CA PRO A 22 -35.51 -32.15 6.62
C PRO A 22 -35.81 -33.12 7.81
N ASP A 23 -35.12 -32.91 8.95
CA ASP A 23 -35.48 -33.34 10.33
C ASP A 23 -35.12 -32.22 11.38
N THR A 24 -35.92 -32.10 12.44
CA THR A 24 -36.10 -31.01 13.46
C THR A 24 -34.88 -30.39 14.22
N PRO A 25 -34.98 -29.13 14.76
CA PRO A 25 -33.92 -28.40 15.51
C PRO A 25 -33.52 -28.92 16.89
N ASP A 26 -32.20 -29.02 17.11
CA ASP A 26 -31.53 -29.28 18.40
C ASP A 26 -30.33 -28.31 18.59
N ASN A 27 -30.01 -27.93 19.83
CA ASN A 27 -28.79 -27.18 20.15
C ASN A 27 -27.51 -28.03 19.99
N SER A 28 -27.64 -29.32 19.69
CA SER A 28 -26.55 -30.22 19.32
C SER A 28 -26.17 -30.18 17.83
N LEU A 29 -26.91 -29.44 17.00
CA LEU A 29 -26.69 -29.42 15.55
C LEU A 29 -25.27 -28.97 15.21
N GLN A 30 -24.67 -29.68 14.25
CA GLN A 30 -23.43 -29.30 13.59
C GLN A 30 -23.76 -28.22 12.57
N ARG A 31 -23.31 -27.00 12.86
CA ARG A 31 -23.77 -25.80 12.16
C ARG A 31 -22.63 -24.95 11.66
N ILE A 32 -22.72 -24.50 10.42
CA ILE A 32 -21.97 -23.33 9.93
C ILE A 32 -22.88 -22.11 10.12
N THR A 33 -22.57 -21.30 11.13
CA THR A 33 -23.41 -20.18 11.57
C THR A 33 -23.25 -18.97 10.68
N ASP A 34 -22.02 -18.67 10.26
CA ASP A 34 -21.71 -17.48 9.49
C ASP A 34 -20.45 -17.68 8.63
N VAL A 35 -20.38 -16.97 7.51
CA VAL A 35 -19.23 -17.00 6.60
C VAL A 35 -19.01 -15.58 6.08
N TYR A 36 -17.83 -15.03 6.35
CA TYR A 36 -17.52 -13.65 5.98
C TYR A 36 -16.04 -13.44 5.65
N PHE A 37 -15.79 -12.48 4.77
CA PHE A 37 -14.46 -11.95 4.57
C PHE A 37 -14.13 -10.93 5.66
N ALA A 38 -12.87 -10.88 6.09
CA ALA A 38 -12.42 -10.03 7.17
C ALA A 38 -11.00 -9.52 6.96
N LYS A 39 -10.68 -8.42 7.65
CA LYS A 39 -9.30 -8.07 7.99
C LYS A 39 -8.98 -8.60 9.39
N LYS A 40 -7.72 -8.99 9.58
CA LYS A 40 -7.18 -9.29 10.91
C LYS A 40 -6.96 -7.99 11.67
N VAL A 41 -7.31 -7.99 12.95
CA VAL A 41 -6.98 -6.94 13.91
C VAL A 41 -6.40 -7.59 15.15
N THR A 42 -5.37 -6.99 15.71
CA THR A 42 -4.72 -7.43 16.94
C THR A 42 -4.86 -6.36 18.02
N THR A 43 -5.03 -6.82 19.26
CA THR A 43 -5.09 -5.97 20.45
C THR A 43 -4.09 -6.47 21.49
N ASP A 44 -4.00 -5.79 22.63
CA ASP A 44 -3.13 -6.15 23.75
C ASP A 44 -1.68 -6.34 23.31
N ASN A 45 -1.15 -5.33 22.60
CA ASN A 45 0.19 -5.32 22.02
C ASN A 45 0.49 -6.56 21.14
N GLY A 46 -0.49 -6.95 20.32
CA GLY A 46 -0.34 -8.06 19.38
C GLY A 46 -0.60 -9.45 19.96
N THR A 47 -1.00 -9.56 21.23
CA THR A 47 -1.20 -10.86 21.92
C THR A 47 -2.64 -11.39 21.85
N ARG A 48 -3.56 -10.61 21.30
CA ARG A 48 -4.93 -11.07 20.98
C ARG A 48 -5.23 -10.78 19.52
N VAL A 49 -6.00 -11.67 18.89
CA VAL A 49 -6.44 -11.52 17.49
C VAL A 49 -7.96 -11.53 17.41
N ASN A 50 -8.48 -10.71 16.50
CA ASN A 50 -9.89 -10.62 16.13
C ASN A 50 -10.01 -10.38 14.62
N PHE A 51 -11.24 -10.46 14.13
CA PHE A 51 -11.56 -10.27 12.73
C PHE A 51 -12.63 -9.18 12.60
N THR A 52 -12.38 -8.20 11.73
CA THR A 52 -13.37 -7.18 11.37
C THR A 52 -13.92 -7.52 10.00
N LYS A 53 -15.24 -7.70 9.91
CA LYS A 53 -15.93 -8.01 8.64
C LYS A 53 -15.65 -6.94 7.58
N ILE A 54 -15.51 -7.41 6.36
CA ILE A 54 -15.41 -6.60 5.15
C ILE A 54 -16.66 -6.92 4.34
N ASP A 55 -17.64 -6.03 4.35
CA ASP A 55 -18.85 -6.18 3.54
C ASP A 55 -19.56 -4.82 3.41
N SER A 56 -20.62 -4.78 2.61
CA SER A 56 -21.40 -3.58 2.35
C SER A 56 -22.20 -3.02 3.54
N ALA A 57 -22.33 -3.77 4.65
CA ALA A 57 -22.94 -3.28 5.88
C ALA A 57 -21.93 -2.59 6.82
N HIS A 58 -20.63 -2.77 6.56
CA HIS A 58 -19.56 -2.11 7.28
C HIS A 58 -18.96 -0.97 6.47
N VAL A 59 -18.42 0.02 7.17
CA VAL A 59 -17.69 1.14 6.58
C VAL A 59 -16.21 1.02 6.93
N GLN A 60 -15.36 1.48 6.02
CA GLN A 60 -13.97 1.79 6.32
C GLN A 60 -13.80 3.30 6.30
N GLN A 61 -12.78 3.82 6.96
CA GLN A 61 -12.55 5.26 6.99
C GLN A 61 -11.36 5.65 6.14
N ASP A 62 -11.49 6.75 5.40
CA ASP A 62 -10.40 7.34 4.65
C ASP A 62 -9.41 8.11 5.54
N HIS A 63 -8.47 8.83 4.93
CA HIS A 63 -7.46 9.61 5.62
C HIS A 63 -8.00 10.83 6.41
N GLN A 64 -9.24 11.25 6.14
CA GLN A 64 -9.93 12.36 6.82
C GLN A 64 -10.94 11.84 7.86
N ASN A 65 -10.87 10.55 8.22
CA ASN A 65 -11.85 9.87 9.07
C ASN A 65 -13.28 9.92 8.49
N GLN A 66 -13.43 10.07 7.18
CA GLN A 66 -14.73 9.98 6.53
C GLN A 66 -15.06 8.53 6.24
N ASP A 67 -16.28 8.14 6.60
CA ASP A 67 -16.80 6.81 6.29
C ASP A 67 -16.96 6.67 4.78
N ILE A 68 -16.35 5.62 4.24
CA ILE A 68 -16.45 5.22 2.84
C ILE A 68 -16.88 3.74 2.78
N PRO A 69 -17.45 3.29 1.64
CA PRO A 69 -17.81 1.89 1.47
C PRO A 69 -16.62 0.96 1.70
N TYR A 70 -16.86 -0.17 2.39
CA TYR A 70 -15.80 -1.13 2.65
C TYR A 70 -15.60 -2.09 1.46
N ASP A 71 -14.84 -1.61 0.48
CA ASP A 71 -14.44 -2.39 -0.68
C ASP A 71 -13.10 -3.07 -0.46
N SER A 72 -13.04 -4.37 -0.79
CA SER A 72 -11.76 -5.05 -0.99
C SER A 72 -11.24 -4.80 -2.40
N ILE A 73 -9.95 -5.05 -2.62
CA ILE A 73 -9.27 -4.71 -3.88
C ILE A 73 -8.72 -6.00 -4.49
N LEU A 74 -8.81 -6.16 -5.81
CA LEU A 74 -8.14 -7.25 -6.53
C LEU A 74 -6.64 -7.32 -6.15
N GLY A 75 -6.18 -8.51 -5.78
CA GLY A 75 -4.82 -8.76 -5.29
C GLY A 75 -4.62 -8.54 -3.78
N LYS A 76 -5.60 -7.97 -3.07
CA LYS A 76 -5.50 -7.79 -1.63
C LYS A 76 -5.52 -9.14 -0.89
N THR A 77 -4.73 -9.22 0.16
CA THR A 77 -4.80 -10.32 1.14
C THR A 77 -5.98 -10.10 2.07
N VAL A 78 -6.81 -11.12 2.23
CA VAL A 78 -7.98 -11.12 3.13
C VAL A 78 -8.06 -12.43 3.91
N TYR A 79 -8.85 -12.42 4.97
CA TYR A 79 -9.23 -13.63 5.69
C TYR A 79 -10.66 -14.01 5.33
N LEU A 80 -10.92 -15.28 5.08
CA LEU A 80 -12.25 -15.85 5.05
C LEU A 80 -12.45 -16.62 6.35
N VAL A 81 -13.44 -16.21 7.14
CA VAL A 81 -13.76 -16.78 8.45
C VAL A 81 -15.09 -17.50 8.36
N ILE A 82 -15.10 -18.75 8.82
CA ILE A 82 -16.27 -19.61 8.86
C ILE A 82 -16.53 -19.91 10.33
N GLU A 83 -17.60 -19.36 10.86
CA GLU A 83 -18.02 -19.58 12.24
C GLU A 83 -18.92 -20.82 12.30
N THR A 84 -18.70 -21.63 13.33
CA THR A 84 -19.38 -22.91 13.48
C THR A 84 -19.86 -23.15 14.90
N SER A 85 -20.72 -24.16 15.07
CA SER A 85 -21.10 -24.72 16.36
C SER A 85 -21.08 -26.25 16.28
N ASN A 86 -20.54 -26.92 17.30
CA ASN A 86 -20.42 -28.38 17.39
C ASN A 86 -19.62 -29.05 16.24
N MET A 87 -18.67 -28.31 15.63
CA MET A 87 -17.89 -28.77 14.46
C MET A 87 -16.37 -28.72 14.66
N THR A 88 -15.87 -28.53 15.89
CA THR A 88 -14.42 -28.55 16.16
C THR A 88 -13.78 -29.81 15.57
N ASP A 89 -12.59 -29.66 14.98
CA ASP A 89 -11.83 -30.74 14.34
C ASP A 89 -12.40 -31.33 13.04
N LEU A 90 -13.56 -30.83 12.56
CA LEU A 90 -14.10 -31.20 11.26
C LEU A 90 -13.48 -30.38 10.13
N ASP A 91 -13.46 -30.97 8.95
CA ASP A 91 -13.01 -30.31 7.72
C ASP A 91 -14.22 -29.73 6.94
N ILE A 92 -14.03 -28.52 6.44
CA ILE A 92 -15.00 -27.77 5.62
C ILE A 92 -14.36 -27.50 4.27
N ASP A 93 -15.11 -27.85 3.22
CA ASP A 93 -14.80 -27.55 1.84
C ASP A 93 -15.47 -26.24 1.43
N VAL A 94 -14.71 -25.39 0.75
CA VAL A 94 -15.12 -24.02 0.42
C VAL A 94 -14.80 -23.74 -1.04
N VAL A 95 -15.73 -23.09 -1.74
CA VAL A 95 -15.50 -22.50 -3.06
C VAL A 95 -15.99 -21.04 -3.08
N ILE A 96 -15.28 -20.20 -3.82
CA ILE A 96 -15.59 -18.76 -3.95
C ILE A 96 -15.90 -18.48 -5.42
N ARG A 97 -17.01 -17.81 -5.70
CA ARG A 97 -17.43 -17.50 -7.08
C ARG A 97 -17.92 -16.06 -7.21
N PRO A 98 -17.83 -15.44 -8.40
CA PRO A 98 -18.36 -14.12 -8.60
C PRO A 98 -19.89 -14.19 -8.76
N SER A 99 -20.60 -13.19 -8.25
CA SER A 99 -22.07 -13.10 -8.34
C SER A 99 -22.58 -12.80 -9.75
N ALA A 100 -21.68 -12.43 -10.68
CA ALA A 100 -21.99 -12.04 -12.05
C ALA A 100 -20.79 -12.29 -12.97
N SER A 101 -21.05 -12.37 -14.27
CA SER A 101 -20.04 -12.60 -15.31
C SER A 101 -19.15 -11.41 -15.64
N THR A 102 -19.28 -10.27 -14.94
CA THR A 102 -18.57 -9.03 -15.29
C THR A 102 -17.05 -9.11 -15.14
N MET A 103 -16.53 -9.99 -14.28
CA MET A 103 -15.08 -10.16 -14.08
C MET A 103 -14.50 -11.34 -14.88
N THR A 104 -15.24 -12.44 -15.01
CA THR A 104 -14.73 -13.73 -15.51
C THR A 104 -15.49 -14.29 -16.72
N GLU A 105 -16.44 -13.55 -17.29
CA GLU A 105 -17.36 -13.98 -18.37
C GLU A 105 -18.36 -15.08 -17.98
N ASN A 106 -18.19 -15.70 -16.82
CA ASN A 106 -19.07 -16.70 -16.23
C ASN A 106 -19.19 -16.48 -14.70
N THR A 107 -19.90 -17.35 -14.01
CA THR A 107 -20.00 -17.36 -12.53
C THR A 107 -19.34 -18.60 -11.93
N ASP A 108 -18.32 -19.15 -12.61
CA ASP A 108 -17.61 -20.33 -12.15
C ASP A 108 -16.74 -20.01 -10.92
N THR A 109 -16.36 -21.07 -10.20
CA THR A 109 -15.43 -20.98 -9.07
C THR A 109 -14.12 -20.30 -9.48
N LEU A 110 -13.75 -19.28 -8.72
CA LEU A 110 -12.49 -18.57 -8.88
C LEU A 110 -11.33 -19.47 -8.44
N GLN A 111 -10.24 -19.43 -9.21
CA GLN A 111 -8.95 -19.89 -8.72
C GLN A 111 -8.28 -18.71 -8.00
N LEU A 112 -8.06 -18.84 -6.69
CA LEU A 112 -7.42 -17.80 -5.88
C LEU A 112 -6.17 -18.34 -5.17
N MET A 113 -5.27 -17.45 -4.78
CA MET A 113 -4.04 -17.83 -4.08
C MET A 113 -4.30 -18.03 -2.58
N ARG A 114 -4.24 -19.26 -2.09
CA ARG A 114 -4.30 -19.62 -0.67
C ARG A 114 -2.91 -19.56 -0.07
N PHE A 115 -2.76 -19.01 1.14
CA PHE A 115 -1.55 -19.21 1.93
C PHE A 115 -1.55 -20.61 2.56
N ILE A 116 -0.54 -21.41 2.26
CA ILE A 116 -0.31 -22.72 2.88
C ILE A 116 0.84 -22.70 3.89
N SER A 117 1.70 -21.68 3.80
CA SER A 117 2.62 -21.23 4.84
C SER A 117 2.69 -19.69 4.79
N PRO A 118 3.33 -19.02 5.76
CA PRO A 118 3.41 -17.55 5.80
C PRO A 118 4.00 -16.92 4.52
N ASP A 119 4.92 -17.62 3.87
CA ASP A 119 5.68 -17.19 2.70
C ASP A 119 5.34 -17.95 1.41
N ARG A 120 4.49 -18.98 1.48
CA ARG A 120 4.10 -19.80 0.33
C ARG A 120 2.60 -19.78 0.11
N TYR A 121 2.23 -19.61 -1.15
CA TYR A 121 0.86 -19.68 -1.61
C TYR A 121 0.68 -20.72 -2.72
N GLU A 122 -0.54 -21.22 -2.86
CA GLU A 122 -0.94 -22.15 -3.93
C GLU A 122 -2.27 -21.69 -4.55
N ALA A 123 -2.39 -21.88 -5.86
CA ALA A 123 -3.62 -21.60 -6.58
C ALA A 123 -4.66 -22.69 -6.31
N GLN A 124 -5.79 -22.33 -5.69
CA GLN A 124 -6.85 -23.27 -5.33
C GLN A 124 -8.21 -22.79 -5.81
N ARG A 125 -9.03 -23.74 -6.27
CA ARG A 125 -10.47 -23.53 -6.54
C ARG A 125 -11.33 -24.04 -5.38
N LEU A 126 -10.93 -25.18 -4.82
CA LEU A 126 -11.51 -25.80 -3.64
C LEU A 126 -10.55 -25.62 -2.47
N PHE A 127 -11.02 -25.02 -1.39
CA PHE A 127 -10.26 -24.84 -0.15
C PHE A 127 -10.82 -25.79 0.90
N THR A 128 -10.00 -26.74 1.35
CA THR A 128 -10.32 -27.57 2.53
C THR A 128 -9.62 -26.98 3.76
N VAL A 129 -10.39 -26.74 4.82
CA VAL A 129 -9.93 -26.12 6.07
C VAL A 129 -10.53 -26.82 7.28
N ARG A 130 -9.73 -27.02 8.32
CA ARG A 130 -10.15 -27.64 9.57
C ARG A 130 -10.63 -26.60 10.58
N VAL A 131 -11.77 -26.84 11.21
CA VAL A 131 -12.28 -26.00 12.31
C VAL A 131 -11.37 -26.11 13.54
N GLY A 132 -10.94 -24.97 14.07
CA GLY A 132 -10.01 -24.90 15.20
C GLY A 132 -8.53 -24.96 14.79
N ASN A 133 -8.20 -25.03 13.49
CA ASN A 133 -6.84 -24.83 13.01
C ASN A 133 -6.55 -23.33 12.82
N PHE A 134 -5.38 -22.90 13.31
CA PHE A 134 -4.98 -21.48 13.32
C PHE A 134 -3.79 -21.16 12.42
N ASP A 135 -3.39 -22.05 11.51
CA ASP A 135 -2.18 -21.86 10.70
C ASP A 135 -2.26 -20.66 9.75
N ALA A 136 -3.47 -20.23 9.38
CA ALA A 136 -3.71 -18.99 8.66
C ALA A 136 -3.21 -17.74 9.42
N LEU A 137 -2.98 -17.84 10.72
CA LEU A 137 -2.51 -16.79 11.61
C LEU A 137 -1.01 -16.87 11.93
N ASN A 138 -0.29 -17.81 11.33
CA ASN A 138 1.15 -17.94 11.52
C ASN A 138 1.89 -16.66 11.12
N ASN A 139 2.81 -16.23 12.00
CA ASN A 139 3.84 -15.25 11.66
C ASN A 139 4.86 -15.87 10.71
N ARG A 140 5.87 -15.11 10.26
CA ARG A 140 6.87 -15.60 9.30
C ARG A 140 7.68 -16.81 9.77
N ASP A 141 7.74 -17.05 11.07
CA ASP A 141 8.45 -18.18 11.68
C ASP A 141 7.53 -19.43 11.78
N GLY A 142 6.32 -19.37 11.24
CA GLY A 142 5.37 -20.47 11.25
C GLY A 142 4.62 -20.63 12.58
N SER A 143 4.55 -19.59 13.40
CA SER A 143 3.95 -19.67 14.74
C SER A 143 2.79 -18.69 14.94
N HIS A 144 1.76 -19.15 15.65
CA HIS A 144 0.64 -18.35 16.16
C HIS A 144 0.54 -18.40 17.70
N ALA A 145 1.55 -18.96 18.39
CA ALA A 145 1.51 -19.25 19.82
C ALA A 145 1.48 -18.00 20.72
N HIS A 146 1.85 -16.83 20.19
CA HIS A 146 1.78 -15.56 20.92
C HIS A 146 0.35 -15.03 21.07
N TYR A 147 -0.63 -15.60 20.36
CA TYR A 147 -2.04 -15.25 20.56
C TYR A 147 -2.65 -16.03 21.73
N SER A 148 -3.13 -15.29 22.73
CA SER A 148 -3.68 -15.83 23.97
C SER A 148 -5.15 -16.27 23.89
N ASN A 149 -5.88 -15.84 22.85
CA ASN A 149 -7.34 -15.99 22.76
C ASN A 149 -7.82 -16.98 21.69
N LEU A 150 -6.92 -17.74 21.06
CA LEU A 150 -7.29 -18.67 19.99
C LEU A 150 -8.27 -19.76 20.48
N GLN A 151 -7.94 -20.40 21.60
CA GLN A 151 -8.73 -21.49 22.16
C GLN A 151 -10.07 -21.01 22.75
N SER A 152 -10.12 -19.79 23.29
CA SER A 152 -11.35 -19.25 23.89
C SER A 152 -12.30 -18.66 22.87
N ASP A 153 -11.78 -17.95 21.86
CA ASP A 153 -12.60 -17.09 21.00
C ASP A 153 -12.74 -17.64 19.57
N HIS A 154 -11.82 -18.52 19.14
CA HIS A 154 -11.69 -18.92 17.74
C HIS A 154 -11.68 -20.44 17.51
N ILE A 155 -11.80 -21.27 18.56
CA ILE A 155 -11.79 -22.74 18.45
C ILE A 155 -12.91 -23.30 17.57
N ASN A 156 -14.02 -22.58 17.46
CA ASN A 156 -15.15 -22.94 16.62
C ASN A 156 -15.12 -22.24 15.25
N LYS A 157 -13.95 -21.81 14.79
CA LYS A 157 -13.77 -21.14 13.50
C LYS A 157 -12.85 -21.94 12.60
N ALA A 158 -13.21 -22.02 11.33
CA ALA A 158 -12.26 -22.34 10.26
C ALA A 158 -11.80 -21.03 9.61
N ILE A 159 -10.49 -20.88 9.40
CA ILE A 159 -9.89 -19.61 8.97
C ILE A 159 -9.01 -19.87 7.75
N ILE A 160 -9.27 -19.15 6.66
CA ILE A 160 -8.47 -19.19 5.45
C ILE A 160 -7.85 -17.82 5.22
N LYS A 161 -6.53 -17.76 5.02
CA LYS A 161 -5.84 -16.56 4.52
C LYS A 161 -5.61 -16.72 3.01
N LEU A 162 -6.07 -15.77 2.21
CA LEU A 162 -5.98 -15.84 0.75
C LEU A 162 -5.72 -14.46 0.12
N GLN A 163 -5.30 -14.45 -1.14
CA GLN A 163 -5.22 -13.24 -1.96
C GLN A 163 -6.29 -13.28 -3.05
N LEU A 164 -6.95 -12.13 -3.27
CA LEU A 164 -8.01 -11.97 -4.27
C LEU A 164 -7.45 -11.85 -5.69
N ARG A 165 -6.68 -12.85 -6.12
CA ARG A 165 -6.03 -12.88 -7.43
C ARG A 165 -5.82 -14.31 -7.92
N PRO A 166 -5.73 -14.53 -9.24
CA PRO A 166 -5.26 -15.78 -9.82
C PRO A 166 -3.73 -15.85 -9.77
N ASP A 167 -3.18 -17.02 -10.11
CA ASP A 167 -1.73 -17.24 -10.15
C ASP A 167 -1.04 -16.54 -11.33
N GLY A 168 -1.71 -16.50 -12.48
CA GLY A 168 -1.17 -15.96 -13.72
C GLY A 168 -1.41 -14.45 -13.88
N ARG A 169 -0.34 -13.72 -14.23
CA ARG A 169 -0.42 -12.28 -14.55
C ARG A 169 -1.44 -11.97 -15.66
N ALA A 170 -1.48 -12.79 -16.71
CA ALA A 170 -2.40 -12.60 -17.84
C ALA A 170 -3.87 -12.62 -17.40
N THR A 171 -4.26 -13.63 -16.62
CA THR A 171 -5.62 -13.76 -16.09
C THR A 171 -5.96 -12.62 -15.13
N PHE A 172 -5.00 -12.15 -14.33
CA PHE A 172 -5.21 -10.99 -13.44
C PHE A 172 -5.46 -9.70 -14.24
N ASP A 173 -4.68 -9.47 -15.31
CA ASP A 173 -4.88 -8.33 -16.20
C ASP A 173 -6.23 -8.40 -16.93
N GLU A 174 -6.70 -9.58 -17.34
CA GLU A 174 -8.04 -9.77 -17.90
C GLU A 174 -9.14 -9.44 -16.90
N TRP A 175 -9.05 -9.96 -15.67
CA TRP A 175 -10.03 -9.66 -14.61
C TRP A 175 -10.11 -8.17 -14.36
N SER A 176 -8.96 -7.50 -14.30
CA SER A 176 -8.94 -6.08 -14.02
C SER A 176 -9.37 -5.19 -15.17
N GLN A 177 -9.03 -5.56 -16.42
CA GLN A 177 -9.54 -4.88 -17.59
C GLN A 177 -11.07 -4.92 -17.65
N ARG A 178 -11.65 -6.09 -17.41
CA ARG A 178 -13.11 -6.28 -17.44
C ARG A 178 -13.80 -5.56 -16.28
N LEU A 179 -13.19 -5.58 -15.09
CA LEU A 179 -13.73 -4.86 -13.94
C LEU A 179 -13.73 -3.35 -14.15
N GLY A 180 -12.70 -2.79 -14.81
CA GLY A 180 -12.58 -1.35 -15.06
C GLY A 180 -12.66 -0.55 -13.76
N ASP A 181 -13.46 0.52 -13.73
CA ASP A 181 -13.79 1.28 -12.50
C ASP A 181 -15.00 0.70 -11.74
N GLY A 182 -15.49 -0.45 -12.17
CA GLY A 182 -16.62 -1.16 -11.59
C GLY A 182 -16.27 -1.96 -10.34
N ASN A 183 -17.23 -2.80 -9.95
CA ASN A 183 -17.10 -3.70 -8.82
C ASN A 183 -17.81 -5.03 -9.10
N ILE A 184 -17.43 -6.07 -8.35
CA ILE A 184 -18.06 -7.39 -8.38
C ILE A 184 -18.29 -7.87 -6.94
N ASN A 185 -19.40 -8.56 -6.69
CA ASN A 185 -19.62 -9.22 -5.41
C ASN A 185 -19.16 -10.67 -5.50
N LEU A 186 -18.59 -11.19 -4.41
CA LEU A 186 -18.26 -12.62 -4.31
C LEU A 186 -19.23 -13.34 -3.38
N GLU A 187 -19.62 -14.54 -3.79
CA GLU A 187 -20.38 -15.49 -3.01
C GLU A 187 -19.46 -16.62 -2.51
N VAL A 188 -19.81 -17.20 -1.38
CA VAL A 188 -19.06 -18.34 -0.81
C VAL A 188 -20.01 -19.51 -0.66
N VAL A 189 -19.60 -20.67 -1.16
CA VAL A 189 -20.32 -21.92 -0.99
C VAL A 189 -19.50 -22.84 -0.10
N VAL A 190 -20.13 -23.41 0.92
CA VAL A 190 -19.47 -24.23 1.93
C VAL A 190 -20.22 -25.54 2.15
N GLU A 191 -19.47 -26.61 2.36
CA GLU A 191 -20.00 -27.94 2.68
C GLU A 191 -19.03 -28.65 3.62
N ARG A 192 -19.50 -29.62 4.40
CA ARG A 192 -18.60 -30.51 5.14
C ARG A 192 -17.89 -31.44 4.18
N THR A 193 -16.58 -31.62 4.36
CA THR A 193 -15.78 -32.50 3.49
C THR A 193 -16.24 -33.96 3.54
N ASP A 194 -16.79 -34.41 4.68
CA ASP A 194 -17.32 -35.77 4.84
C ASP A 194 -18.72 -35.98 4.23
N ASN A 195 -19.34 -34.92 3.68
CA ASN A 195 -20.70 -34.89 3.11
C ASN A 195 -21.81 -35.32 4.10
N ASN A 196 -21.56 -35.29 5.40
CA ASN A 196 -22.60 -35.49 6.38
C ASN A 196 -23.51 -34.24 6.47
N PRO A 197 -24.77 -34.39 6.91
CA PRO A 197 -25.69 -33.26 7.08
C PRO A 197 -25.10 -32.11 7.92
N CYS A 198 -25.48 -30.88 7.58
CA CYS A 198 -25.07 -29.67 8.30
C CYS A 198 -26.20 -28.63 8.29
N ALA A 199 -26.34 -27.88 9.38
CA ALA A 199 -27.21 -26.71 9.42
C ALA A 199 -26.46 -25.46 8.95
N TYR A 200 -27.14 -24.57 8.21
CA TYR A 200 -26.54 -23.35 7.65
C TYR A 200 -27.27 -22.10 8.13
N GLY A 201 -26.52 -21.09 8.59
CA GLY A 201 -27.07 -19.81 9.05
C GLY A 201 -28.04 -20.00 10.23
N GLU A 202 -29.24 -19.42 10.10
CA GLU A 202 -30.37 -19.57 11.04
C GLU A 202 -31.24 -20.81 10.77
N GLY A 203 -30.84 -21.68 9.82
CA GLY A 203 -31.58 -22.88 9.46
C GLY A 203 -31.76 -23.80 10.65
N GLN A 204 -32.96 -24.28 10.92
CA GLN A 204 -33.24 -25.03 12.15
C GLN A 204 -32.88 -26.51 12.03
N GLU A 205 -32.28 -26.97 10.93
CA GLU A 205 -32.22 -28.39 10.60
C GLU A 205 -30.91 -28.72 9.87
N GLU A 206 -30.39 -29.92 10.07
CA GLU A 206 -29.23 -30.44 9.34
C GLU A 206 -29.68 -30.99 7.98
N VAL A 207 -29.09 -30.47 6.89
CA VAL A 207 -29.42 -30.88 5.53
C VAL A 207 -28.18 -31.41 4.81
N ASN A 208 -28.39 -32.38 3.91
CA ASN A 208 -27.34 -32.84 3.00
C ASN A 208 -27.09 -31.77 1.92
N GLY A 209 -25.84 -31.55 1.52
CA GLY A 209 -25.47 -30.60 0.48
C GLY A 209 -24.84 -29.32 1.04
N ALA A 210 -24.61 -28.34 0.16
CA ALA A 210 -23.85 -27.14 0.47
C ALA A 210 -24.72 -25.93 0.86
N GLY A 211 -24.21 -25.10 1.77
CA GLY A 211 -24.75 -23.80 2.12
C GLY A 211 -24.12 -22.69 1.27
N ILE A 212 -24.90 -21.66 0.94
CA ILE A 212 -24.43 -20.49 0.19
C ILE A 212 -24.54 -19.26 1.10
N PHE A 213 -23.46 -18.50 1.19
CA PHE A 213 -23.35 -17.28 1.99
C PHE A 213 -22.90 -16.10 1.10
N LEU A 214 -23.14 -14.89 1.60
CA LEU A 214 -22.84 -13.62 0.90
C LEU A 214 -23.57 -13.48 -0.46
N ASN A 215 -24.69 -14.17 -0.61
CA ASN A 215 -25.59 -14.10 -1.77
C ASN A 215 -26.81 -13.17 -1.53
N ASP A 216 -26.81 -12.44 -0.42
CA ASP A 216 -27.93 -11.62 0.04
C ASP A 216 -27.64 -10.10 -0.04
N THR A 217 -28.21 -9.32 0.89
CA THR A 217 -28.04 -7.86 0.97
C THR A 217 -26.68 -7.42 1.51
N THR A 218 -25.98 -8.29 2.25
CA THR A 218 -24.65 -8.05 2.83
C THR A 218 -23.60 -8.63 1.90
N ARG A 219 -22.94 -7.77 1.12
CA ARG A 219 -22.11 -8.20 0.00
C ARG A 219 -20.64 -7.88 0.21
N PHE A 220 -19.78 -8.88 -0.04
CA PHE A 220 -18.35 -8.65 -0.16
C PHE A 220 -18.02 -8.12 -1.55
N ARG A 221 -17.70 -6.83 -1.63
CA ARG A 221 -17.45 -6.13 -2.88
C ARG A 221 -15.96 -6.01 -3.17
N VAL A 222 -15.58 -6.34 -4.41
CA VAL A 222 -14.20 -6.26 -4.91
C VAL A 222 -14.12 -5.21 -6.01
N VAL A 223 -13.13 -4.31 -5.89
CA VAL A 223 -12.84 -3.24 -6.86
C VAL A 223 -11.46 -3.38 -7.48
N ASN A 224 -11.24 -2.61 -8.53
CA ASN A 224 -9.97 -2.52 -9.23
C ASN A 224 -9.16 -1.29 -8.78
N LYS A 225 -8.06 -1.51 -8.06
CA LYS A 225 -7.08 -0.46 -7.70
C LYS A 225 -5.66 -1.04 -7.71
N ASN A 226 -4.65 -0.18 -7.77
CA ASN A 226 -3.28 -0.55 -7.46
C ASN A 226 -3.08 -0.56 -5.94
N ILE A 227 -2.33 -1.54 -5.42
CA ILE A 227 -2.09 -1.70 -3.98
C ILE A 227 -0.62 -1.49 -3.69
N TYR A 228 -0.33 -0.70 -2.66
CA TYR A 228 0.98 -0.61 -2.04
C TYR A 228 0.85 -1.08 -0.59
N THR A 229 1.46 -2.23 -0.29
CA THR A 229 1.51 -2.82 1.04
C THR A 229 2.85 -2.48 1.67
N ILE A 230 2.82 -1.74 2.77
CA ILE A 230 3.98 -1.21 3.49
C ILE A 230 4.02 -1.85 4.88
N HIS A 231 5.14 -2.46 5.26
CA HIS A 231 5.31 -3.09 6.57
C HIS A 231 6.26 -2.27 7.46
N HIS A 232 5.88 -2.09 8.72
CA HIS A 232 6.81 -1.64 9.76
C HIS A 232 8.04 -2.55 9.83
N GLY A 233 9.22 -2.00 10.12
CA GLY A 233 10.49 -2.74 10.14
C GLY A 233 10.51 -3.94 11.10
N SER A 234 9.79 -3.85 12.22
CA SER A 234 9.66 -4.92 13.22
C SER A 234 8.48 -5.87 13.00
N ASN A 235 7.70 -5.71 11.93
CA ASN A 235 6.54 -6.57 11.68
C ASN A 235 7.00 -8.02 11.37
N VAL A 236 6.63 -8.95 12.25
CA VAL A 236 7.02 -10.37 12.18
C VAL A 236 6.17 -11.20 11.20
N TYR A 237 5.16 -10.61 10.58
CA TYR A 237 4.32 -11.23 9.54
C TYR A 237 4.75 -10.83 8.13
N ASN A 238 5.64 -9.84 8.01
CA ASN A 238 6.27 -9.51 6.73
C ASN A 238 7.09 -10.71 6.23
N THR A 239 6.65 -11.29 5.12
CA THR A 239 7.29 -12.42 4.45
C THR A 239 7.99 -12.05 3.14
N LEU A 240 8.12 -10.75 2.83
CA LEU A 240 8.80 -10.28 1.62
C LEU A 240 10.27 -10.71 1.58
N PRO A 241 10.90 -10.84 0.39
CA PRO A 241 12.29 -11.28 0.29
C PRO A 241 13.28 -10.39 1.05
N LEU A 242 14.44 -10.96 1.39
CA LEU A 242 15.58 -10.17 1.87
C LEU A 242 16.10 -9.26 0.75
N ASN A 243 16.61 -8.09 1.14
CA ASN A 243 17.39 -7.20 0.30
C ASN A 243 18.87 -7.62 0.30
N ASN A 244 19.67 -7.00 -0.57
CA ASN A 244 21.09 -7.34 -0.72
C ASN A 244 21.94 -7.03 0.54
N ALA A 245 21.40 -6.24 1.48
CA ALA A 245 22.04 -5.92 2.75
C ALA A 245 21.59 -6.85 3.90
N GLY A 246 20.79 -7.89 3.60
CA GLY A 246 20.29 -8.86 4.59
C GLY A 246 19.05 -8.41 5.37
N GLY A 247 18.60 -7.16 5.18
CA GLY A 247 17.34 -6.67 5.74
C GLY A 247 16.14 -7.14 4.92
N ARG A 248 14.98 -7.32 5.54
CA ARG A 248 13.77 -7.68 4.79
C ARG A 248 13.25 -6.48 4.01
N ARG A 249 12.81 -6.69 2.76
CA ARG A 249 12.06 -5.66 2.02
C ARG A 249 10.81 -5.28 2.80
N ARG A 250 10.47 -3.99 2.81
CA ARG A 250 9.34 -3.46 3.58
C ARG A 250 8.10 -3.20 2.75
N ILE A 251 8.22 -3.25 1.42
CA ILE A 251 7.14 -2.85 0.52
C ILE A 251 6.98 -3.85 -0.60
N GLN A 252 5.73 -4.17 -0.91
CA GLN A 252 5.30 -4.88 -2.11
C GLN A 252 4.17 -4.12 -2.77
N LYS A 253 4.04 -4.27 -4.08
CA LYS A 253 2.90 -3.71 -4.83
C LYS A 253 2.14 -4.78 -5.58
N VAL A 254 0.87 -4.46 -5.84
CA VAL A 254 0.06 -5.14 -6.86
C VAL A 254 -0.34 -4.10 -7.89
N VAL A 255 0.28 -4.18 -9.05
CA VAL A 255 0.03 -3.30 -10.19
C VAL A 255 -1.15 -3.81 -10.98
N ASN A 256 -2.21 -3.03 -10.92
CA ASN A 256 -3.35 -3.20 -11.78
C ASN A 256 -3.28 -2.22 -12.95
N ARG A 257 -2.86 -2.72 -14.12
CA ARG A 257 -2.60 -1.92 -15.33
C ARG A 257 -3.80 -1.14 -15.83
N HIS A 258 -5.00 -1.57 -15.46
CA HIS A 258 -6.26 -0.97 -15.90
C HIS A 258 -6.85 -0.01 -14.86
N SER A 259 -6.14 0.26 -13.75
CA SER A 259 -6.55 1.24 -12.75
C SER A 259 -5.60 2.44 -12.71
N THR A 260 -6.19 3.63 -12.65
CA THR A 260 -5.51 4.91 -12.44
C THR A 260 -5.40 5.26 -10.96
N GLU A 261 -5.90 4.45 -10.04
CA GLU A 261 -5.82 4.76 -8.61
C GLU A 261 -4.85 3.84 -7.88
N ALA A 262 -4.12 4.40 -6.92
CA ALA A 262 -3.25 3.71 -5.98
C ALA A 262 -3.76 3.86 -4.56
N VAL A 263 -3.77 2.76 -3.80
CA VAL A 263 -4.15 2.74 -2.38
C VAL A 263 -2.96 2.24 -1.56
N TYR A 264 -2.65 2.98 -0.49
CA TYR A 264 -1.52 2.70 0.38
C TYR A 264 -2.01 2.10 1.69
N PHE A 265 -1.57 0.88 2.00
CA PHE A 265 -1.84 0.19 3.25
C PHE A 265 -0.55 0.07 4.05
N TYR A 266 -0.61 0.47 5.31
CA TYR A 266 0.47 0.30 6.26
C TYR A 266 0.12 -0.80 7.26
N TYR A 267 1.03 -1.73 7.48
CA TYR A 267 0.91 -2.78 8.48
C TYR A 267 1.87 -2.48 9.62
N ASP A 268 1.33 -2.18 10.80
CA ASP A 268 2.12 -1.81 11.98
C ASP A 268 2.99 -2.98 12.49
N GLN A 269 3.70 -2.76 13.60
CA GLN A 269 4.53 -3.80 14.23
C GLN A 269 3.76 -5.06 14.66
N ASN A 270 2.45 -4.93 14.93
CA ASN A 270 1.55 -6.01 15.35
C ASN A 270 0.74 -6.58 14.17
N ASP A 271 1.04 -6.14 12.94
CA ASP A 271 0.37 -6.51 11.70
C ASP A 271 -1.10 -6.11 11.62
N ASN A 272 -1.44 -4.99 12.27
CA ASN A 272 -2.70 -4.29 12.03
C ASN A 272 -2.64 -3.51 10.72
N GLU A 273 -3.68 -3.67 9.90
CA GLU A 273 -3.81 -2.95 8.64
C GLU A 273 -4.38 -1.54 8.86
N HIS A 274 -3.69 -0.55 8.31
CA HIS A 274 -4.10 0.85 8.24
C HIS A 274 -4.21 1.29 6.79
N ARG A 275 -5.41 1.65 6.34
CA ARG A 275 -5.62 2.29 5.03
C ARG A 275 -5.21 3.75 5.12
N ILE A 276 -4.00 4.07 4.66
CA ILE A 276 -3.40 5.39 4.84
C ILE A 276 -4.05 6.42 3.94
N CYS A 277 -4.04 6.22 2.63
CA CYS A 277 -4.67 7.13 1.67
C CYS A 277 -4.85 6.45 0.30
N SER A 278 -5.55 7.14 -0.60
CA SER A 278 -5.65 6.79 -2.02
C SER A 278 -5.28 8.00 -2.88
N ARG A 279 -4.60 7.76 -4.01
CA ARG A 279 -4.19 8.79 -4.96
C ARG A 279 -4.52 8.38 -6.39
N ILE A 280 -4.90 9.36 -7.20
CA ILE A 280 -4.94 9.22 -8.66
C ILE A 280 -3.50 9.28 -9.17
N LYS A 281 -3.15 8.32 -10.01
CA LYS A 281 -1.92 8.23 -10.78
C LYS A 281 -2.11 9.01 -12.07
N GLU A 282 -1.21 9.95 -12.31
CA GLU A 282 -1.12 10.69 -13.56
C GLU A 282 0.03 10.11 -14.38
N THR A 283 -0.27 9.69 -15.60
CA THR A 283 0.75 9.21 -16.54
C THR A 283 1.24 10.37 -17.37
N VAL A 284 2.51 10.71 -17.24
CA VAL A 284 3.16 11.77 -18.01
C VAL A 284 4.35 11.22 -18.79
N THR A 285 4.68 11.86 -19.92
CA THR A 285 5.89 11.49 -20.66
C THR A 285 7.12 11.73 -19.81
N ARG A 286 7.95 10.71 -19.65
CA ARG A 286 9.17 10.79 -18.87
C ARG A 286 10.10 11.85 -19.45
N LYS A 287 10.72 12.65 -18.60
CA LYS A 287 11.59 13.76 -18.96
C LYS A 287 13.05 13.45 -18.65
N ARG A 288 13.93 14.07 -19.43
CA ARG A 288 15.35 14.22 -19.13
C ARG A 288 15.70 15.70 -19.17
N ARG A 289 16.24 16.21 -18.06
CA ARG A 289 16.81 17.56 -18.03
C ARG A 289 18.12 17.59 -18.80
N VAL A 290 18.28 18.60 -19.65
CA VAL A 290 19.51 18.90 -20.40
C VAL A 290 19.86 20.38 -20.24
N ASN A 291 21.16 20.70 -20.30
CA ASN A 291 21.70 22.07 -20.20
C ASN A 291 21.89 22.70 -21.59
N THR A 292 21.06 22.32 -22.55
CA THR A 292 21.16 22.80 -23.94
C THR A 292 19.77 22.98 -24.48
N ILE A 293 19.42 24.21 -24.83
CA ILE A 293 18.16 24.51 -25.47
C ILE A 293 18.27 24.05 -26.94
N PRO A 294 17.39 23.16 -27.42
CA PRO A 294 17.45 22.70 -28.80
C PRO A 294 17.19 23.87 -29.78
N PRO A 295 17.61 23.77 -31.06
CA PRO A 295 17.25 24.74 -32.09
C PRO A 295 15.75 24.96 -32.20
N VAL A 296 15.29 26.17 -32.53
CA VAL A 296 13.86 26.54 -32.59
C VAL A 296 13.03 25.54 -33.42
N ALA A 297 13.56 25.09 -34.55
CA ALA A 297 12.91 24.11 -35.43
C ALA A 297 12.63 22.74 -34.77
N GLN A 298 13.30 22.42 -33.66
CA GLN A 298 13.18 21.16 -32.93
C GLN A 298 12.38 21.29 -31.63
N ARG A 299 11.98 22.51 -31.24
CA ARG A 299 11.24 22.78 -29.99
C ARG A 299 9.77 22.41 -30.08
N GLY A 300 9.21 22.33 -31.29
CA GLY A 300 7.76 22.33 -31.49
C GLY A 300 7.18 23.74 -31.37
N THR A 301 5.86 23.86 -31.50
CA THR A 301 5.15 25.14 -31.35
C THR A 301 4.94 25.42 -29.87
N LEU A 302 5.22 26.63 -29.40
CA LEU A 302 4.89 27.05 -28.04
C LEU A 302 3.36 27.03 -27.87
N LEU A 303 2.87 26.25 -26.92
CA LEU A 303 1.44 26.14 -26.60
C LEU A 303 1.04 27.05 -25.43
N GLU A 304 1.88 27.09 -24.40
CA GLU A 304 1.57 27.77 -23.15
C GLU A 304 2.83 28.37 -22.52
N THR A 305 2.64 29.48 -21.81
CA THR A 305 3.64 30.07 -20.93
C THR A 305 3.00 30.27 -19.56
N ILE A 306 3.52 29.55 -18.57
CA ILE A 306 3.09 29.65 -17.17
C ILE A 306 4.05 30.62 -16.47
N ASP A 307 3.54 31.70 -15.90
CA ASP A 307 4.33 32.72 -15.21
C ASP A 307 4.31 32.50 -13.68
N PHE A 308 5.49 32.37 -13.08
CA PHE A 308 5.66 32.17 -11.63
C PHE A 308 6.02 33.45 -10.87
N THR A 309 6.00 34.62 -11.52
CA THR A 309 6.39 35.90 -10.90
C THR A 309 5.60 36.19 -9.62
N ALA A 310 4.28 36.02 -9.65
CA ALA A 310 3.42 36.22 -8.48
C ALA A 310 3.73 35.22 -7.35
N ASN A 311 4.00 33.95 -7.70
CA ASN A 311 4.36 32.92 -6.73
C ASN A 311 5.67 33.22 -6.02
N ARG A 312 6.66 33.66 -6.78
CA ARG A 312 7.96 34.06 -6.23
C ARG A 312 7.83 35.32 -5.36
N ALA A 313 7.02 36.28 -5.76
CA ALA A 313 6.72 37.46 -4.95
C ALA A 313 6.02 37.08 -3.63
N ALA A 314 5.24 36.01 -3.61
CA ALA A 314 4.65 35.46 -2.38
C ALA A 314 5.67 34.72 -1.49
N GLY A 315 6.88 34.43 -1.98
CA GLY A 315 7.95 33.76 -1.22
C GLY A 315 8.16 32.28 -1.56
N GLU A 316 7.61 31.79 -2.68
CA GLU A 316 7.89 30.43 -3.17
C GLU A 316 9.31 30.35 -3.80
N GLN A 317 10.07 29.30 -3.47
CA GLN A 317 11.39 29.01 -4.06
C GLN A 317 11.21 28.28 -5.40
N ILE A 318 10.85 29.06 -6.41
CA ILE A 318 10.77 28.61 -7.80
C ILE A 318 11.90 29.27 -8.57
N ASP A 319 12.86 28.47 -9.04
CA ASP A 319 13.99 29.00 -9.82
C ASP A 319 13.57 29.47 -11.21
N ALA A 320 12.57 28.83 -11.82
CA ALA A 320 12.04 29.22 -13.12
C ALA A 320 11.20 30.50 -12.98
N HIS A 321 11.47 31.52 -13.80
CA HIS A 321 10.56 32.68 -13.90
C HIS A 321 9.28 32.29 -14.67
N GLN A 322 9.44 31.47 -15.70
CA GLN A 322 8.36 30.99 -16.53
C GLN A 322 8.56 29.52 -16.84
N LEU A 323 7.50 28.82 -17.20
CA LEU A 323 7.53 27.49 -17.80
C LEU A 323 6.90 27.57 -19.19
N LEU A 324 7.70 27.24 -20.20
CA LEU A 324 7.33 27.21 -21.60
C LEU A 324 6.96 25.78 -21.99
N VAL A 325 5.71 25.55 -22.37
CA VAL A 325 5.18 24.23 -22.75
C VAL A 325 5.04 24.17 -24.27
N TYR A 326 5.66 23.17 -24.90
CA TYR A 326 5.67 23.03 -26.34
C TYR A 326 4.79 21.87 -26.84
N SER A 327 4.36 21.95 -28.09
CA SER A 327 3.41 21.01 -28.71
C SER A 327 3.93 19.58 -28.86
N ASN A 328 5.24 19.40 -28.82
CA ASN A 328 5.87 18.08 -28.78
C ASN A 328 6.02 17.55 -27.34
N GLY A 329 5.46 18.24 -26.34
CA GLY A 329 5.52 17.89 -24.92
C GLY A 329 6.80 18.31 -24.19
N THR A 330 7.79 18.89 -24.86
CA THR A 330 9.02 19.36 -24.19
C THR A 330 8.81 20.66 -23.42
N LEU A 331 9.69 20.94 -22.45
CA LEU A 331 9.54 22.07 -21.54
C LEU A 331 10.83 22.91 -21.44
N GLY A 332 10.70 24.22 -21.28
CA GLY A 332 11.82 25.13 -21.01
C GLY A 332 11.49 26.15 -19.91
N ASP A 333 12.48 26.70 -19.21
CA ASP A 333 12.24 27.69 -18.13
C ASP A 333 12.23 29.16 -18.59
N GLY A 334 12.37 29.40 -19.90
CA GLY A 334 12.35 30.73 -20.50
C GLY A 334 13.50 31.67 -20.11
N ALA A 335 14.47 31.23 -19.30
CA ALA A 335 15.47 32.13 -18.71
C ALA A 335 16.88 31.54 -18.60
N THR A 336 17.03 30.23 -18.39
CA THR A 336 18.32 29.57 -18.22
C THR A 336 18.45 28.43 -19.23
N ASP A 337 19.66 27.94 -19.50
CA ASP A 337 19.90 26.93 -20.54
C ASP A 337 19.29 25.53 -20.22
N LYS A 338 18.25 25.46 -19.39
CA LYS A 338 17.61 24.24 -18.89
C LYS A 338 16.41 23.88 -19.74
N TRP A 339 16.44 22.66 -20.26
CA TRP A 339 15.40 22.10 -21.09
C TRP A 339 15.03 20.69 -20.63
N TYR A 340 13.76 20.32 -20.73
CA TYR A 340 13.27 18.98 -20.40
C TYR A 340 12.81 18.31 -21.70
N ALA A 341 13.67 17.43 -22.20
CA ALA A 341 13.40 16.61 -23.37
C ALA A 341 12.57 15.38 -22.98
N ASN A 342 11.74 14.88 -23.88
CA ASN A 342 11.02 13.63 -23.69
C ASN A 342 11.98 12.44 -23.76
N GLN A 343 11.68 11.40 -22.98
CA GLN A 343 12.19 10.06 -23.16
C GLN A 343 11.11 9.18 -23.81
N GLN A 344 11.50 7.97 -24.24
CA GLN A 344 10.61 7.04 -24.92
C GLN A 344 9.47 6.55 -24.02
N ASP A 345 9.72 6.44 -22.72
CA ASP A 345 8.80 5.87 -21.75
C ASP A 345 7.95 6.94 -21.05
N ASN A 346 6.89 6.50 -20.37
CA ASN A 346 6.11 7.33 -19.45
C ASN A 346 6.55 7.08 -18.01
N VAL A 347 6.17 8.00 -17.13
CA VAL A 347 6.28 7.86 -15.68
C VAL A 347 4.91 8.11 -15.05
N GLU A 348 4.59 7.32 -14.03
CA GLU A 348 3.41 7.56 -13.19
C GLU A 348 3.79 8.47 -12.03
N LEU A 349 3.00 9.49 -11.78
CA LEU A 349 3.15 10.40 -10.65
C LEU A 349 1.87 10.42 -9.82
N VAL A 350 2.03 10.63 -8.51
CA VAL A 350 0.96 10.99 -7.60
C VAL A 350 1.32 12.32 -6.96
N ASN A 351 0.31 13.18 -6.79
CA ASN A 351 0.48 14.38 -5.98
C ASN A 351 0.52 13.96 -4.49
N MET A 352 1.44 14.55 -3.72
CA MET A 352 1.65 14.28 -2.30
C MET A 352 0.86 15.23 -1.41
N ASP A 353 0.34 16.33 -1.95
CA ASP A 353 -0.55 17.23 -1.23
C ASP A 353 -1.95 16.62 -1.19
N ILE A 354 -2.24 15.93 -0.11
CA ILE A 354 -3.50 15.19 0.10
C ILE A 354 -4.57 16.11 0.64
N LEU A 355 -4.21 17.05 1.52
CA LEU A 355 -5.10 18.08 2.02
C LEU A 355 -5.41 19.17 0.98
N GLN A 356 -4.80 19.07 -0.22
CA GLN A 356 -5.00 19.97 -1.36
C GLN A 356 -4.80 21.44 -0.96
N ASN A 357 -3.77 21.69 -0.17
CA ASN A 357 -3.51 23.02 0.31
C ASN A 357 -3.15 23.91 -0.89
N THR A 358 -3.84 25.04 -1.03
CA THR A 358 -3.50 26.01 -2.08
C THR A 358 -2.05 26.47 -1.95
N GLY A 359 -1.46 26.35 -0.74
CA GLY A 359 -0.03 26.32 -0.46
C GLY A 359 0.71 27.43 -1.20
N VAL A 360 0.55 28.66 -0.72
CA VAL A 360 1.14 29.86 -1.33
C VAL A 360 2.01 30.57 -0.29
N GLY A 361 3.25 30.85 -0.69
CA GLY A 361 4.21 31.68 0.05
C GLY A 361 5.30 30.93 0.84
N SER A 362 5.98 31.65 1.75
CA SER A 362 7.17 31.18 2.48
C SER A 362 6.88 30.23 3.66
N GLN A 363 5.61 30.09 4.02
CA GLN A 363 5.13 29.33 5.17
C GLN A 363 5.17 27.82 4.95
N ILE A 364 5.35 27.08 6.04
CA ILE A 364 5.12 25.64 6.08
C ILE A 364 3.61 25.43 6.07
N PHE A 365 3.12 24.53 5.22
CA PHE A 365 1.74 24.10 5.23
C PHE A 365 1.65 22.58 5.28
N GLU A 366 0.60 22.08 5.94
CA GLU A 366 0.35 20.66 6.08
C GLU A 366 -0.20 20.07 4.79
N ALA A 367 0.44 19.00 4.33
CA ALA A 367 0.08 18.27 3.12
C ALA A 367 -0.66 16.98 3.45
N PHE A 368 -0.36 16.40 4.61
CA PHE A 368 -0.98 15.17 5.09
C PHE A 368 -0.85 15.01 6.61
N ASN A 369 -1.89 14.46 7.22
CA ASN A 369 -1.95 14.19 8.65
C ASN A 369 -2.90 13.01 8.91
N TYR A 370 -2.37 11.80 8.74
CA TYR A 370 -3.03 10.60 9.20
C TYR A 370 -2.71 10.38 10.68
N ASN A 371 -3.73 10.20 11.51
CA ASN A 371 -3.57 9.90 12.93
C ASN A 371 -4.72 9.00 13.39
N ARG A 372 -4.46 7.69 13.46
CA ARG A 372 -5.45 6.70 13.89
C ARG A 372 -4.79 5.47 14.48
N ASP A 373 -5.36 4.95 15.56
CA ASP A 373 -4.96 3.68 16.19
C ASP A 373 -3.45 3.60 16.51
N GLY A 374 -2.87 4.72 16.95
CA GLY A 374 -1.45 4.81 17.30
C GLY A 374 -0.49 4.94 16.10
N VAL A 375 -0.99 4.89 14.86
CA VAL A 375 -0.20 5.19 13.66
C VAL A 375 -0.41 6.65 13.27
N ILE A 376 0.70 7.38 13.16
CA ILE A 376 0.70 8.79 12.79
C ILE A 376 1.65 8.98 11.59
N ILE A 377 1.15 9.59 10.53
CA ILE A 377 1.94 10.01 9.36
C ILE A 377 1.60 11.47 9.09
N ARG A 378 2.56 12.36 9.35
CA ARG A 378 2.38 13.79 9.24
C ARG A 378 3.53 14.42 8.46
N TYR A 379 3.21 15.15 7.40
CA TYR A 379 4.21 15.92 6.67
C TYR A 379 3.62 17.16 6.01
N GLY A 380 4.50 18.10 5.70
CA GLY A 380 4.18 19.33 5.03
C GLY A 380 5.14 19.65 3.90
N PHE A 381 4.87 20.78 3.26
CA PHE A 381 5.74 21.39 2.28
C PHE A 381 6.04 22.83 2.69
N GLN A 382 7.16 23.34 2.21
CA GLN A 382 7.53 24.74 2.34
C GLN A 382 7.95 25.30 0.98
N HIS A 383 7.48 26.51 0.67
CA HIS A 383 7.92 27.34 -0.48
C HIS A 383 8.03 26.59 -1.82
N THR A 384 7.21 25.56 -2.07
CA THR A 384 7.38 24.68 -3.23
C THR A 384 6.06 24.27 -3.87
N ARG A 385 6.10 24.12 -5.19
CA ARG A 385 5.05 23.51 -6.02
C ARG A 385 5.42 22.12 -6.51
N ARG A 386 6.66 21.67 -6.22
CA ARG A 386 7.16 20.36 -6.62
C ARG A 386 6.60 19.27 -5.70
N ARG A 387 5.30 18.98 -5.81
CA ARG A 387 4.56 18.09 -4.89
C ARG A 387 4.23 16.74 -5.53
N SER A 388 4.84 16.40 -6.66
CA SER A 388 4.60 15.15 -7.37
C SER A 388 5.78 14.19 -7.22
N ILE A 389 5.47 12.91 -7.02
CA ILE A 389 6.41 11.83 -6.77
C ILE A 389 5.91 10.55 -7.46
N GLN A 390 6.79 9.61 -7.76
CA GLN A 390 6.34 8.30 -8.21
C GLN A 390 5.60 7.53 -7.09
N PRO A 391 4.53 6.78 -7.40
CA PRO A 391 3.77 6.00 -6.42
C PRO A 391 4.63 5.07 -5.56
N ASP A 392 5.63 4.41 -6.17
CA ASP A 392 6.59 3.54 -5.51
C ASP A 392 7.38 4.30 -4.42
N LEU A 393 7.98 5.43 -4.78
CA LEU A 393 8.74 6.27 -3.87
C LEU A 393 7.84 6.84 -2.75
N PHE A 394 6.59 7.17 -3.08
CA PHE A 394 5.64 7.66 -2.09
C PHE A 394 5.35 6.62 -0.99
N SER A 395 5.23 5.35 -1.37
CA SER A 395 5.04 4.27 -0.39
C SER A 395 6.24 4.12 0.56
N GLY A 396 7.47 4.30 0.04
CA GLY A 396 8.69 4.38 0.85
C GLY A 396 8.67 5.55 1.82
N PHE A 397 8.27 6.72 1.33
CA PHE A 397 8.19 7.93 2.14
C PHE A 397 7.16 7.77 3.27
N LEU A 398 5.93 7.35 2.95
CA LEU A 398 4.88 7.11 3.94
C LEU A 398 5.30 6.08 5.01
N GLY A 399 5.91 4.97 4.60
CA GLY A 399 6.40 3.94 5.52
C GLY A 399 7.48 4.43 6.47
N ALA A 400 8.44 5.21 5.93
CA ALA A 400 9.52 5.79 6.73
C ALA A 400 8.97 6.76 7.79
N LEU A 401 8.01 7.61 7.43
CA LEU A 401 7.39 8.54 8.35
C LEU A 401 6.58 7.84 9.45
N ALA A 402 5.82 6.81 9.09
CA ALA A 402 5.05 6.01 10.04
C ALA A 402 5.98 5.36 11.08
N GLN A 403 7.04 4.69 10.61
CA GLN A 403 8.00 4.02 11.49
C GLN A 403 8.76 5.00 12.37
N PHE A 404 9.25 6.11 11.81
CA PHE A 404 9.96 7.14 12.59
C PHE A 404 9.08 7.65 13.74
N ARG A 405 7.77 7.86 13.48
CA ARG A 405 6.84 8.30 14.53
C ARG A 405 6.55 7.21 15.56
N GLN A 406 6.42 5.95 15.14
CA GLN A 406 6.21 4.81 16.05
C GLN A 406 7.43 4.49 16.93
N GLU A 407 8.65 4.82 16.47
CA GLU A 407 9.88 4.74 17.26
C GLU A 407 10.02 5.89 18.28
N GLY A 408 9.03 6.79 18.35
CA GLY A 408 8.93 7.83 19.38
C GLY A 408 9.42 9.21 18.96
N HIS A 409 9.71 9.42 17.69
CA HIS A 409 10.21 10.70 17.18
C HIS A 409 9.06 11.63 16.76
N GLU A 410 8.99 12.85 17.30
CA GLU A 410 7.84 13.76 17.09
C GLU A 410 8.03 14.82 16.01
N HIS A 411 9.17 14.82 15.31
CA HIS A 411 9.50 15.85 14.32
C HIS A 411 8.46 15.95 13.21
N TYR A 412 8.00 17.17 12.97
CA TYR A 412 7.19 17.46 11.80
C TYR A 412 8.06 17.47 10.54
N ILE A 413 7.86 16.51 9.65
CA ILE A 413 8.67 16.38 8.44
C ILE A 413 8.16 17.32 7.35
N VAL A 414 9.05 18.17 6.84
CA VAL A 414 8.73 19.16 5.82
C VAL A 414 9.62 18.95 4.61
N SER A 415 9.02 18.90 3.42
CA SER A 415 9.74 18.78 2.16
C SER A 415 9.85 20.12 1.42
N GLN A 416 11.00 20.35 0.80
CA GLN A 416 11.23 21.44 -0.16
C GLN A 416 10.83 21.04 -1.59
N GLY A 417 10.40 19.79 -1.77
CA GLY A 417 9.73 19.28 -2.95
C GLY A 417 10.47 18.16 -3.67
N PHE A 418 9.73 17.50 -4.55
CA PHE A 418 10.13 16.43 -5.47
C PHE A 418 10.10 16.98 -6.89
N SER A 419 9.12 16.61 -7.72
CA SER A 419 8.88 17.18 -9.07
C SER A 419 7.59 17.98 -9.17
N TYR A 420 7.46 18.78 -10.22
CA TYR A 420 6.17 19.27 -10.70
C TYR A 420 5.34 18.11 -11.29
N ALA A 421 4.03 18.33 -11.48
CA ALA A 421 3.10 17.35 -12.04
C ALA A 421 3.44 16.95 -13.49
N ASP A 422 4.13 17.82 -14.23
CA ASP A 422 4.61 17.57 -15.60
C ASP A 422 5.98 16.86 -15.66
N ALA A 423 6.43 16.31 -14.53
CA ALA A 423 7.73 15.68 -14.32
C ALA A 423 8.97 16.61 -14.39
N SER A 424 8.80 17.93 -14.54
CA SER A 424 9.90 18.90 -14.45
C SER A 424 10.32 19.18 -13.00
N CYS A 425 11.44 19.86 -12.77
CA CYS A 425 11.98 20.04 -11.40
C CYS A 425 12.98 21.19 -11.21
N TYR A 426 12.80 22.31 -11.88
CA TYR A 426 13.72 23.46 -11.83
C TYR A 426 14.13 23.85 -10.39
N PRO A 427 15.42 24.11 -10.10
CA PRO A 427 16.58 24.01 -11.01
C PRO A 427 17.21 22.61 -11.08
N SER A 428 16.82 21.72 -10.16
CA SER A 428 17.47 20.44 -9.90
C SER A 428 17.46 19.55 -11.13
N ALA A 429 18.46 18.66 -11.24
CA ALA A 429 18.52 17.66 -12.29
C ALA A 429 18.05 16.28 -11.86
N GLU A 430 18.10 15.98 -10.56
CA GLU A 430 17.81 14.64 -10.04
C GLU A 430 16.34 14.43 -9.67
N HIS A 431 15.61 15.52 -9.43
CA HIS A 431 14.20 15.48 -9.06
C HIS A 431 13.26 15.18 -10.23
N VAL A 432 13.81 15.11 -11.45
CA VAL A 432 13.02 14.90 -12.68
C VAL A 432 12.22 13.62 -12.54
N ASN A 433 10.99 13.59 -13.04
CA ASN A 433 10.11 12.41 -12.93
C ASN A 433 9.78 11.99 -11.48
N GLY A 434 9.95 12.88 -10.49
CA GLY A 434 9.65 12.60 -9.10
C GLY A 434 10.59 11.57 -8.45
N GLU A 435 11.83 11.49 -8.92
CA GLU A 435 12.81 10.44 -8.54
C GLU A 435 13.69 10.78 -7.33
N ALA A 436 13.65 12.04 -6.92
CA ALA A 436 14.38 12.55 -5.78
C ALA A 436 13.56 13.64 -5.08
N GLY A 437 13.87 13.88 -3.81
CA GLY A 437 13.23 14.90 -3.01
C GLY A 437 14.18 15.51 -2.00
N ASP A 438 13.85 16.74 -1.62
CA ASP A 438 14.56 17.48 -0.57
C ASP A 438 13.68 17.57 0.66
N LEU A 439 14.23 17.20 1.81
CA LEU A 439 13.61 17.35 3.13
C LEU A 439 14.34 18.42 3.93
N ASN A 440 13.61 19.22 4.70
CA ASN A 440 14.23 20.09 5.70
C ASN A 440 15.07 19.25 6.67
N LEU A 441 16.22 19.79 7.07
CA LEU A 441 17.00 19.17 8.14
C LEU A 441 16.26 19.31 9.46
N LEU A 442 16.34 18.28 10.30
CA LEU A 442 15.62 18.24 11.57
C LEU A 442 16.20 19.23 12.59
N THR A 443 15.31 19.92 13.30
CA THR A 443 15.67 20.80 14.41
C THR A 443 15.27 20.17 15.74
N THR A 444 15.96 20.58 16.81
CA THR A 444 15.61 20.18 18.18
C THR A 444 14.26 20.73 18.64
N GLN A 445 13.70 21.70 17.91
CA GLN A 445 12.35 22.25 18.13
C GLN A 445 11.25 21.34 17.56
N GLN A 446 11.60 20.42 16.64
CA GLN A 446 10.68 19.43 16.05
C GLN A 446 9.50 20.03 15.25
N ASP A 447 9.56 21.32 14.92
CA ASP A 447 8.49 22.10 14.29
C ASP A 447 8.55 22.10 12.75
N GLY A 448 9.53 21.41 12.16
CA GLY A 448 9.73 21.32 10.72
C GLY A 448 10.40 22.54 10.08
N VAL A 449 10.73 23.57 10.86
CA VAL A 449 11.53 24.71 10.38
C VAL A 449 12.90 24.20 9.95
N ASN A 450 13.36 24.63 8.77
CA ASN A 450 14.63 24.18 8.24
C ASN A 450 15.83 24.72 9.04
N THR A 451 16.94 24.00 8.98
CA THR A 451 18.23 24.42 9.55
C THR A 451 19.38 24.03 8.63
N ILE A 452 20.62 24.19 9.08
CA ILE A 452 21.84 23.74 8.39
C ILE A 452 22.64 22.78 9.26
N LEU A 453 23.45 21.92 8.64
CA LEU A 453 24.21 20.86 9.33
C LEU A 453 25.10 21.37 10.48
N THR A 454 25.59 22.61 10.39
CA THR A 454 26.49 23.23 11.39
C THR A 454 25.78 24.07 12.45
N ALA A 455 24.44 24.18 12.39
CA ALA A 455 23.68 25.01 13.32
C ALA A 455 23.52 24.32 14.69
N ALA A 456 23.53 25.12 15.76
CA ALA A 456 23.39 24.60 17.12
C ALA A 456 22.05 23.90 17.39
N ASN A 457 21.00 24.22 16.63
CA ASN A 457 19.68 23.60 16.76
C ASN A 457 19.47 22.40 15.83
N PHE A 458 20.48 21.97 15.06
CA PHE A 458 20.39 20.78 14.22
C PHE A 458 20.36 19.50 15.06
N ASP A 459 19.30 18.70 14.86
CA ASP A 459 19.05 17.47 15.58
C ASP A 459 19.66 16.27 14.84
N TYR A 460 20.98 16.12 14.98
CA TYR A 460 21.76 15.12 14.27
C TYR A 460 21.29 13.68 14.55
N ASP A 461 21.01 13.34 15.81
CA ASP A 461 20.64 11.96 16.18
C ASP A 461 19.35 11.53 15.49
N ASN A 462 18.32 12.36 15.58
CA ASN A 462 17.06 12.10 14.91
C ASN A 462 17.22 12.13 13.39
N GLN A 463 18.11 12.98 12.85
CA GLN A 463 18.39 13.02 11.42
C GLN A 463 19.05 11.73 10.92
N VAL A 464 19.99 11.16 11.70
CA VAL A 464 20.65 9.87 11.44
C VAL A 464 19.62 8.74 11.45
N ILE A 465 18.75 8.71 12.47
CA ILE A 465 17.69 7.70 12.58
C ILE A 465 16.73 7.79 11.39
N LEU A 466 16.18 8.97 11.10
CA LEU A 466 15.30 9.19 9.95
C LEU A 466 15.97 8.73 8.65
N ARG A 467 17.27 9.03 8.49
CA ARG A 467 17.99 8.67 7.27
C ARG A 467 18.18 7.15 7.12
N ASN A 468 18.49 6.44 8.20
CA ASN A 468 18.57 4.97 8.19
C ASN A 468 17.20 4.33 7.88
N ILE A 469 16.12 4.86 8.46
CA ILE A 469 14.77 4.40 8.17
C ILE A 469 14.42 4.63 6.69
N LEU A 470 14.73 5.82 6.14
CA LEU A 470 14.52 6.11 4.71
C LEU A 470 15.30 5.14 3.81
N TYR A 471 16.54 4.78 4.19
CA TYR A 471 17.34 3.78 3.49
C TYR A 471 16.65 2.41 3.48
N ASP A 472 16.14 1.97 4.63
CA ASP A 472 15.45 0.68 4.75
C ASP A 472 14.14 0.62 3.97
N PHE A 473 13.46 1.77 3.79
CA PHE A 473 12.26 1.91 2.96
C PHE A 473 12.55 2.17 1.48
N GLY A 474 13.82 2.13 1.06
CA GLY A 474 14.22 2.07 -0.34
C GLY A 474 15.00 3.28 -0.85
N PHE A 475 15.09 4.40 -0.12
CA PHE A 475 15.90 5.56 -0.52
C PHE A 475 17.39 5.32 -0.26
N ILE A 476 18.01 4.46 -1.07
CA ILE A 476 19.36 3.93 -0.79
C ILE A 476 20.49 4.97 -0.99
N LEU A 477 20.23 6.10 -1.65
CA LEU A 477 21.20 7.17 -1.86
C LEU A 477 20.69 8.51 -1.32
N GLY A 478 21.64 9.39 -1.03
CA GLY A 478 21.39 10.76 -0.60
C GLY A 478 22.63 11.64 -0.77
N ARG A 479 22.46 12.94 -0.55
CA ARG A 479 23.56 13.91 -0.54
C ARG A 479 23.61 14.65 0.79
N SER A 480 24.84 14.93 1.22
CA SER A 480 25.15 15.73 2.39
C SER A 480 26.51 16.40 2.15
N GLU A 481 26.75 17.55 2.76
CA GLU A 481 28.12 18.04 2.93
C GLU A 481 28.80 17.34 4.11
N ASP A 482 30.13 17.41 4.13
CA ASP A 482 30.89 17.11 5.34
C ASP A 482 30.76 18.32 6.26
N PHE A 483 30.57 18.11 7.55
CA PHE A 483 30.32 19.18 8.50
C PHE A 483 30.99 18.92 9.84
N SER A 484 31.08 19.97 10.65
CA SER A 484 31.39 19.86 12.08
C SER A 484 30.46 20.79 12.86
N ASN A 485 29.86 20.26 13.91
CA ASN A 485 28.86 20.86 14.77
C ASN A 485 29.16 20.53 16.24
N THR A 486 30.04 21.33 16.84
CA THR A 486 30.46 21.18 18.23
C THR A 486 29.34 21.38 19.26
N SER A 487 28.16 21.82 18.84
CA SER A 487 26.99 21.94 19.73
C SER A 487 26.24 20.61 19.89
N ASN A 488 26.47 19.64 19.00
CA ASN A 488 25.84 18.33 19.09
C ASN A 488 26.75 17.34 19.83
N THR A 489 26.33 16.91 21.01
CA THR A 489 27.15 16.09 21.91
C THR A 489 27.22 14.62 21.52
N SER A 490 26.47 14.17 20.50
CA SER A 490 26.10 12.76 20.38
C SER A 490 27.13 11.81 19.76
N THR A 491 28.13 12.25 18.99
CA THR A 491 29.31 11.42 18.67
C THR A 491 30.39 12.23 17.95
N ALA A 492 31.67 11.94 18.28
CA ALA A 492 32.92 12.06 17.52
C ALA A 492 32.99 13.02 16.30
N ASP A 493 32.33 14.17 16.39
CA ASP A 493 32.16 15.07 15.27
C ASP A 493 33.52 15.68 14.89
N ASN A 494 33.91 15.47 13.64
CA ASN A 494 35.11 16.03 13.07
C ASN A 494 34.82 16.55 11.66
N ALA A 495 35.80 17.16 11.01
CA ALA A 495 35.62 17.79 9.69
C ALA A 495 35.14 16.85 8.55
N THR A 496 35.03 15.54 8.80
CA THR A 496 34.54 14.54 7.84
C THR A 496 33.20 13.89 8.23
N THR A 497 32.53 14.39 9.28
CA THR A 497 31.21 13.91 9.68
C THR A 497 30.21 14.11 8.56
N ARG A 498 29.39 13.09 8.30
CA ARG A 498 28.39 13.10 7.23
C ARG A 498 27.18 12.23 7.61
N LEU A 499 26.00 12.60 7.12
CA LEU A 499 24.80 11.78 7.29
C LEU A 499 24.97 10.37 6.66
N PRO A 500 24.42 9.32 7.27
CA PRO A 500 24.56 7.96 6.76
C PRO A 500 23.90 7.80 5.38
N HIS A 501 24.39 6.86 4.58
CA HIS A 501 23.86 6.59 3.24
C HIS A 501 23.81 7.83 2.33
N THR A 502 24.79 8.72 2.47
CA THR A 502 24.94 9.91 1.61
C THR A 502 26.33 10.01 0.99
N THR A 503 26.41 10.69 -0.15
CA THR A 503 27.67 11.07 -0.81
C THR A 503 27.96 12.55 -0.56
N HIS A 504 29.23 12.86 -0.26
CA HIS A 504 29.68 14.25 -0.10
C HIS A 504 29.38 15.07 -1.36
N THR A 505 28.62 16.17 -1.23
CA THR A 505 28.32 17.08 -2.35
C THR A 505 28.34 18.53 -1.88
N ALA A 506 29.42 19.26 -2.16
CA ALA A 506 29.55 20.70 -1.83
C ALA A 506 29.22 21.65 -2.99
N THR A 507 29.05 21.13 -4.22
CA THR A 507 28.63 21.93 -5.39
C THR A 507 27.61 21.16 -6.24
N PRO A 508 26.34 21.61 -6.33
CA PRO A 508 25.75 22.67 -5.50
C PRO A 508 25.76 22.29 -4.01
N ARG A 509 25.53 23.27 -3.14
CA ARG A 509 25.55 23.07 -1.68
C ARG A 509 24.39 22.16 -1.22
N HIS A 510 24.67 21.26 -0.29
CA HIS A 510 23.74 20.32 0.35
C HIS A 510 23.91 20.32 1.88
N ASN A 511 24.17 21.49 2.46
CA ASN A 511 24.28 21.68 3.91
C ASN A 511 22.99 22.16 4.58
N ASN A 512 21.92 22.38 3.81
CA ASN A 512 20.67 23.01 4.26
C ASN A 512 19.41 22.20 3.95
N HIS A 513 19.56 20.94 3.55
CA HIS A 513 18.46 19.98 3.33
C HIS A 513 19.04 18.57 3.31
N LEU A 514 18.20 17.57 3.56
CA LEU A 514 18.49 16.19 3.26
C LEU A 514 17.95 15.87 1.85
N HIS A 515 18.86 15.64 0.91
CA HIS A 515 18.51 15.16 -0.43
C HIS A 515 18.43 13.63 -0.44
N ILE A 516 17.28 13.08 -0.85
CA ILE A 516 17.05 11.63 -0.96
C ILE A 516 16.78 11.23 -2.41
N HIS A 517 17.44 10.17 -2.87
CA HIS A 517 17.29 9.68 -4.25
C HIS A 517 17.68 8.20 -4.39
N GLY A 518 17.66 7.72 -5.64
CA GLY A 518 18.14 6.38 -5.98
C GLY A 518 17.24 5.27 -5.44
N PHE A 519 15.93 5.48 -5.43
CA PHE A 519 15.00 4.54 -4.81
C PHE A 519 15.09 3.13 -5.39
N ASN A 520 15.18 2.13 -4.51
CA ASN A 520 15.21 0.73 -4.90
C ASN A 520 13.81 0.28 -5.34
N GLN A 521 13.68 -0.24 -6.55
CA GLN A 521 12.38 -0.59 -7.12
C GLN A 521 11.64 -1.64 -6.30
N ILE A 522 10.32 -1.43 -6.17
CA ILE A 522 9.42 -2.36 -5.50
C ILE A 522 8.99 -3.42 -6.49
N SER A 523 9.15 -4.69 -6.12
CA SER A 523 8.66 -5.82 -6.92
C SER A 523 7.13 -5.85 -6.92
N ASP A 524 6.56 -6.00 -8.11
CA ASP A 524 5.17 -6.43 -8.25
C ASP A 524 5.01 -7.86 -7.73
N ILE A 525 3.83 -8.23 -7.24
CA ILE A 525 3.58 -9.58 -6.74
C ILE A 525 3.70 -10.67 -7.83
N TYR A 526 3.64 -10.29 -9.11
CA TYR A 526 3.85 -11.19 -10.26
C TYR A 526 5.27 -11.09 -10.86
N ALA A 527 6.19 -10.35 -10.24
CA ALA A 527 7.54 -10.11 -10.76
C ALA A 527 8.53 -11.26 -10.49
#